data_AF-A0A085ZAI1-F1
#
_entry.id   AF-A0A085ZAI1-F1
#
_cell.length_a   1.000
_cell.length_b   1.000
_cell.length_c   1.000
_cell.angle_alpha   90.00
_cell.angle_beta   90.00
_cell.angle_gamma   90.00
#
_symmetry.space_group_name_H-M   'P 1'
#
loop_
_entity.id
_entity.type
_entity.pdbx_description
1 polymer ?
#
loop_
_entity_poly.entity_id
_entity_poly.type
_entity_poly.pdbx_seq_one_letter_code
_entity_poly.pdbx_strand_id
1 'polypeptide(L)'
;MKMYNGFIFFKIYNLEDNIPLMCDELINQFNIKAGIDGFFDHKAFTMLIGAADQEIYEKDGYFFLDCEIVFPTSQAFDCTICWQKQDNGSLKFYWTTNFPDEELSDYINGRGLPDDLG
;
A
#
# COMPACT_ATOMS: atom_id res chain seq x y z
N MET A 1 11.02 9.57 14.87
CA MET A 1 10.44 9.37 13.53
C MET A 1 10.72 7.94 13.12
N LYS A 2 9.73 7.04 13.22
CA LYS A 2 9.87 5.69 12.64
C LYS A 2 9.73 5.85 11.13
N MET A 3 10.77 5.54 10.37
CA MET A 3 10.68 5.46 8.92
C MET A 3 10.03 4.12 8.58
N TYR A 4 8.83 4.17 8.01
CA TYR A 4 8.22 3.00 7.37
C TYR A 4 8.76 2.99 5.95
N ASN A 5 9.76 2.14 5.69
CA ASN A 5 10.29 1.96 4.34
C ASN A 5 9.11 1.73 3.40
N GLY A 6 9.08 2.43 2.27
CA GLY A 6 8.02 2.29 1.27
C GLY A 6 6.71 3.07 1.54
N PHE A 7 6.62 3.90 2.57
CA PHE A 7 5.43 4.74 2.79
C PHE A 7 5.81 6.22 2.92
N ILE A 8 5.15 7.08 2.16
CA ILE A 8 5.31 8.54 2.17
C ILE A 8 3.96 9.18 2.46
N PHE A 9 3.89 9.93 3.57
CA PHE A 9 2.68 10.59 4.04
C PHE A 9 2.78 12.10 3.85
N PHE A 10 1.96 12.67 2.97
CA PHE A 10 1.77 14.11 2.83
C PHE A 10 0.63 14.63 3.72
N LYS A 11 -0.35 13.77 4.00
CA LYS A 11 -1.46 13.99 4.94
C LYS A 11 -1.71 12.69 5.73
N ILE A 12 -2.15 12.84 6.98
CA ILE A 12 -2.25 11.73 7.97
C ILE A 12 -3.68 11.42 8.42
N TYR A 13 -4.67 12.23 8.05
CA TYR A 13 -6.09 11.85 8.09
C TYR A 13 -6.63 11.33 9.44
N ASN A 14 -6.10 11.81 10.57
CA ASN A 14 -6.41 11.31 11.92
C ASN A 14 -6.05 9.83 12.16
N LEU A 15 -5.09 9.29 11.40
CA LEU A 15 -4.59 7.91 11.51
C LEU A 15 -3.25 7.81 12.25
N GLU A 16 -2.79 8.86 12.92
CA GLU A 16 -1.43 8.97 13.48
C GLU A 16 -1.05 7.78 14.36
N ASP A 17 -1.94 7.39 15.25
CA ASP A 17 -1.73 6.27 16.19
C ASP A 17 -1.84 4.90 15.49
N ASN A 18 -2.40 4.86 14.28
CA ASN A 18 -2.66 3.64 13.51
C ASN A 18 -1.76 3.48 12.28
N ILE A 19 -0.91 4.46 11.94
CA ILE A 19 0.09 4.35 10.87
C ILE A 19 0.93 3.07 10.98
N PRO A 20 1.48 2.68 12.16
CA PRO A 20 2.24 1.44 12.27
C PRO A 20 1.43 0.21 11.84
N LEU A 21 0.21 0.11 12.36
CA LEU A 21 -0.69 -1.02 12.09
C LEU A 21 -1.09 -1.07 10.61
N MET A 22 -1.41 0.09 10.03
CA MET A 22 -1.75 0.20 8.61
C MET A 22 -0.59 -0.29 7.74
N CYS A 23 0.64 0.19 7.98
CA CYS A 23 1.80 -0.24 7.21
C CYS A 23 2.02 -1.75 7.32
N ASP A 24 1.99 -2.30 8.54
CA ASP A 24 2.21 -3.73 8.79
C ASP A 24 1.14 -4.61 8.09
N GLU A 25 -0.13 -4.23 8.17
CA GLU A 25 -1.22 -4.99 7.55
C GLU A 25 -1.20 -4.92 6.02
N LEU A 26 -0.87 -3.76 5.45
CA LEU A 26 -0.74 -3.59 4.00
C LEU A 26 0.49 -4.33 3.45
N ILE A 27 1.62 -4.30 4.16
CA ILE A 27 2.82 -5.08 3.81
C ILE A 27 2.51 -6.58 3.88
N ASN A 28 1.84 -7.05 4.93
CA ASN A 28 1.47 -8.45 5.06
C ASN A 28 0.57 -8.91 3.90
N GLN A 29 -0.46 -8.12 3.57
CA GLN A 29 -1.32 -8.41 2.42
C GLN A 29 -0.57 -8.36 1.08
N PHE A 30 0.39 -7.45 0.94
CA PHE A 30 1.26 -7.38 -0.23
C PHE A 30 2.12 -8.66 -0.39
N ASN A 31 2.74 -9.14 0.68
CA ASN A 31 3.50 -10.39 0.66
C ASN A 31 2.60 -11.59 0.29
N ILE A 32 1.36 -11.63 0.82
CA ILE A 32 0.37 -12.66 0.47
C ILE A 32 0.00 -12.58 -1.01
N LYS A 33 -0.27 -11.38 -1.54
CA LYS A 33 -0.57 -11.16 -2.97
C LYS A 33 0.60 -11.57 -3.87
N ALA A 34 1.83 -11.31 -3.43
CA ALA A 34 3.04 -11.74 -4.14
C ALA A 34 3.30 -13.25 -4.07
N GLY A 35 2.65 -13.95 -3.13
CA GLY A 35 2.89 -15.38 -2.89
C GLY A 35 4.27 -15.70 -2.34
N ILE A 36 4.98 -14.71 -1.79
CA ILE A 36 6.37 -14.83 -1.32
C ILE A 36 6.45 -14.22 0.10
N ASP A 37 6.85 -15.04 1.07
CA ASP A 37 7.04 -14.59 2.45
C ASP A 37 8.19 -13.57 2.55
N GLY A 38 7.99 -12.49 3.29
CA GLY A 38 8.98 -11.41 3.42
C GLY A 38 9.33 -10.67 2.11
N PHE A 39 8.50 -10.77 1.05
CA PHE A 39 8.82 -10.18 -0.26
C PHE A 39 9.15 -8.69 -0.18
N PHE A 40 8.40 -7.93 0.62
CA PHE A 40 8.60 -6.50 0.83
C PHE A 40 10.01 -6.15 1.33
N ASP A 41 10.64 -6.99 2.15
CA ASP A 41 11.98 -6.76 2.71
C ASP A 41 13.07 -6.81 1.62
N HIS A 42 12.80 -7.52 0.53
CA HIS A 42 13.70 -7.66 -0.61
C HIS A 42 13.33 -6.74 -1.79
N LYS A 43 12.02 -6.56 -1.99
CA LYS A 43 11.41 -5.86 -3.12
C LYS A 43 10.22 -5.04 -2.61
N ALA A 44 10.53 -3.88 -2.04
CA ALA A 44 9.53 -2.95 -1.54
C ALA A 44 8.71 -2.29 -2.67
N PHE A 45 7.54 -1.77 -2.31
CA PHE A 45 6.83 -0.73 -3.06
C PHE A 45 7.03 0.63 -2.38
N THR A 46 6.67 1.72 -3.06
CA THR A 46 6.47 3.03 -2.45
C THR A 46 4.99 3.41 -2.54
N MET A 47 4.37 3.80 -1.43
CA MET A 47 3.00 4.28 -1.37
C MET A 47 2.98 5.76 -1.00
N LEU A 48 2.27 6.56 -1.79
CA LEU A 48 2.12 8.00 -1.62
C LEU A 48 0.71 8.28 -1.12
N ILE A 49 0.60 8.80 0.10
CA ILE A 49 -0.67 9.09 0.77
C ILE A 49 -0.85 10.59 0.93
N GLY A 50 -1.95 11.14 0.41
CA GLY A 50 -2.23 12.57 0.43
C GLY A 50 -1.44 13.37 -0.61
N ALA A 51 -0.87 12.71 -1.61
CA ALA A 51 -0.13 13.36 -2.71
C ALA A 51 -1.06 14.16 -3.64
N ALA A 52 -2.32 13.72 -3.77
CA ALA A 52 -3.39 14.46 -4.43
C ALA A 52 -4.37 15.05 -3.39
N ASP A 53 -5.30 15.91 -3.82
CA ASP A 53 -6.41 16.39 -3.01
C ASP A 53 -7.44 15.27 -2.79
N GLN A 54 -7.04 14.29 -1.99
CA GLN A 54 -7.81 13.09 -1.64
C GLN A 54 -8.67 13.38 -0.40
N GLU A 55 -9.93 12.94 -0.45
CA GLU A 55 -10.86 12.98 0.68
C GLU A 55 -11.14 11.56 1.18
N ILE A 56 -11.31 11.40 2.50
CA ILE A 56 -11.79 10.13 3.05
C ILE A 56 -13.30 10.05 2.81
N TYR A 57 -13.76 8.95 2.25
CA TYR A 57 -15.19 8.65 2.16
C TYR A 57 -15.56 7.39 2.94
N GLU A 58 -16.79 7.36 3.45
CA GLU A 58 -17.31 6.23 4.24
C GLU A 58 -18.40 5.50 3.44
N LYS A 59 -18.34 4.16 3.45
CA LYS A 59 -19.38 3.30 2.87
C LYS A 59 -19.45 1.97 3.60
N ASP A 60 -20.65 1.56 4.00
CA ASP A 60 -20.93 0.26 4.63
C ASP A 60 -20.02 -0.06 5.84
N GLY A 61 -19.66 0.97 6.62
CA GLY A 61 -18.78 0.86 7.80
C GLY A 61 -17.28 0.80 7.48
N TYR A 62 -16.90 0.97 6.22
CA TYR A 62 -15.51 1.12 5.79
C TYR A 62 -15.21 2.58 5.44
N PHE A 63 -14.00 3.00 5.77
CA PHE A 63 -13.41 4.27 5.35
C PHE A 63 -12.42 3.99 4.23
N PHE A 64 -12.42 4.83 3.20
CA PHE A 64 -11.61 4.65 2.01
C PHE A 64 -10.72 5.86 1.80
N LEU A 65 -9.50 5.59 1.34
CA LEU A 65 -8.51 6.61 1.03
C LEU A 65 -7.79 6.23 -0.25
N ASP A 66 -7.94 7.09 -1.25
CA ASP A 66 -7.17 6.99 -2.48
C ASP A 66 -5.70 7.33 -2.19
N CYS A 67 -4.81 6.64 -2.88
CA CYS A 67 -3.37 6.76 -2.78
C CYS A 67 -2.72 6.35 -4.10
N GLU A 68 -1.43 6.61 -4.24
CA GLU A 68 -0.67 6.09 -5.37
C GLU A 68 0.31 5.03 -4.86
N ILE A 69 0.49 3.96 -5.62
CA ILE A 69 1.51 2.95 -5.39
C ILE A 69 2.49 2.92 -6.55
N VAL A 70 3.77 2.77 -6.22
CA VAL A 70 4.88 2.73 -7.16
C VAL A 70 5.68 1.48 -6.88
N PHE A 71 5.74 0.58 -7.87
CA PHE A 71 6.72 -0.48 -7.88
C PHE A 71 8.03 0.06 -8.49
N PRO A 72 9.21 -0.37 -8.00
CA PRO A 72 10.48 -0.03 -8.63
C PRO A 72 10.43 -0.29 -10.14
N THR A 73 10.98 0.65 -10.92
CA THR A 73 10.98 0.65 -12.40
C THR A 73 9.62 0.83 -13.09
N SER A 74 8.54 1.02 -12.34
CA SER A 74 7.21 1.26 -12.88
C SER A 74 6.76 2.72 -12.73
N GLN A 75 5.73 3.10 -13.49
CA GLN A 75 5.00 4.34 -13.24
C GLN A 75 4.18 4.24 -11.92
N ALA A 76 3.64 5.37 -11.47
CA ALA A 76 2.69 5.37 -10.35
C ALA A 76 1.33 4.84 -10.81
N PHE A 77 0.65 4.13 -9.91
CA PHE A 77 -0.70 3.60 -10.13
C PHE A 77 -1.63 4.10 -9.04
N ASP A 78 -2.79 4.60 -9.43
CA ASP A 78 -3.87 4.92 -8.50
C ASP A 78 -4.36 3.62 -7.85
N CYS A 79 -4.47 3.64 -6.52
CA CYS A 79 -5.08 2.57 -5.75
C CYS A 79 -5.82 3.14 -4.55
N THR A 80 -6.60 2.31 -3.88
CA THR A 80 -7.36 2.71 -2.70
C THR A 80 -7.09 1.72 -1.58
N ILE A 81 -6.74 2.25 -0.41
CA ILE A 81 -6.77 1.49 0.84
C ILE A 81 -8.09 1.74 1.55
N CYS A 82 -8.55 0.78 2.34
CA CYS A 82 -9.69 0.99 3.22
C CYS A 82 -9.43 0.45 4.62
N TRP A 83 -10.21 0.93 5.59
CA TRP A 83 -10.18 0.39 6.94
C TRP A 83 -11.56 0.36 7.58
N GLN A 84 -11.71 -0.53 8.55
CA GLN A 84 -12.92 -0.68 9.35
C GLN A 84 -12.57 -0.63 10.83
N LYS A 85 -13.41 0.05 11.61
CA LYS A 85 -13.37 -0.02 13.08
C LYS A 85 -13.99 -1.32 13.57
N GLN A 86 -13.22 -2.09 14.32
CA GLN A 86 -13.61 -3.37 14.91
C GLN A 86 -14.37 -3.13 16.24
N ASP A 87 -15.09 -4.15 16.72
CA ASP A 87 -15.90 -4.08 17.96
C ASP A 87 -15.06 -3.77 19.21
N ASN A 88 -13.79 -4.15 19.22
CA ASN A 88 -12.83 -3.85 20.29
C ASN A 88 -12.25 -2.42 20.20
N GLY A 89 -12.67 -1.63 19.22
CA GLY A 89 -12.18 -0.28 18.95
C GLY A 89 -10.91 -0.20 18.11
N SER A 90 -10.27 -1.32 17.77
CA SER A 90 -9.10 -1.32 16.87
C SER A 90 -9.51 -1.03 15.43
N LEU A 91 -8.56 -0.56 14.62
CA LEU A 91 -8.74 -0.49 13.18
C LEU A 91 -8.21 -1.77 12.53
N LYS A 92 -8.69 -2.05 11.32
CA LYS A 92 -8.15 -3.07 10.44
C LYS A 92 -8.15 -2.54 9.01
N PHE A 93 -7.00 -2.62 8.36
CA PHE A 93 -6.68 -2.01 7.08
C PHE A 93 -6.60 -3.06 5.97
N TYR A 94 -6.95 -2.65 4.75
CA TYR A 94 -7.03 -3.52 3.59
C TYR A 94 -6.63 -2.79 2.32
N TRP A 95 -6.04 -3.54 1.38
CA TRP A 95 -6.08 -3.15 -0.02
C TRP A 95 -7.50 -3.34 -0.56
N THR A 96 -7.98 -2.39 -1.35
CA THR A 96 -9.21 -2.62 -2.12
C THR A 96 -8.93 -3.35 -3.43
N THR A 97 -9.99 -3.64 -4.20
CA THR A 97 -9.91 -4.42 -5.44
C THR A 97 -9.23 -3.70 -6.59
N ASN A 98 -8.96 -2.40 -6.48
CA ASN A 98 -8.20 -1.65 -7.49
C ASN A 98 -6.69 -1.71 -7.28
N PHE A 99 -6.21 -2.60 -6.41
CA PHE A 99 -4.78 -2.87 -6.29
C PHE A 99 -4.20 -3.31 -7.65
N PRO A 100 -3.03 -2.80 -8.07
CA PRO A 100 -2.41 -3.12 -9.36
C PRO A 100 -1.77 -4.52 -9.35
N ASP A 101 -2.62 -5.55 -9.43
CA ASP A 101 -2.21 -6.96 -9.36
C ASP A 101 -1.41 -7.39 -10.61
N GLU A 102 -1.70 -6.82 -11.79
CA GLU A 102 -0.96 -7.11 -13.03
C GLU A 102 0.48 -6.60 -12.93
N GLU A 103 0.65 -5.38 -12.43
CA GLU A 103 1.97 -4.76 -12.30
C GLU A 103 2.77 -5.33 -11.14
N LEU A 104 2.11 -5.81 -10.09
CA LEU A 104 2.75 -6.65 -9.09
C LEU A 104 3.30 -7.94 -9.73
N SER A 105 2.51 -8.60 -10.58
CA SER A 105 2.96 -9.80 -11.30
C SER A 105 4.18 -9.51 -12.18
N ASP A 106 4.17 -8.42 -12.93
CA ASP A 106 5.32 -8.01 -13.74
C ASP A 106 6.55 -7.67 -12.89
N TYR A 107 6.34 -7.00 -11.75
CA TYR A 107 7.39 -6.66 -10.79
C TYR A 107 8.04 -7.90 -10.15
N ILE A 108 7.24 -8.93 -9.84
CA ILE A 108 7.71 -10.22 -9.33
C ILE A 108 8.53 -10.93 -10.43
N ASN A 109 7.99 -11.03 -11.64
CA ASN A 109 8.58 -11.76 -12.75
C ASN A 109 9.74 -11.03 -13.45
N GLY A 110 10.07 -9.81 -13.01
CA GLY A 110 11.23 -9.07 -13.50
C GLY A 110 11.05 -8.42 -14.86
N ARG A 111 9.82 -8.30 -15.38
CA ARG A 111 9.53 -7.66 -16.68
C ARG A 111 9.68 -6.13 -16.70
N GLY A 112 10.24 -5.55 -15.63
CA GLY A 112 10.60 -4.13 -15.52
C GLY A 112 12.11 -3.85 -15.49
N LEU A 113 12.95 -4.89 -15.54
CA LEU A 113 14.40 -4.68 -15.67
C LEU A 113 14.75 -4.61 -17.17
N PRO A 114 15.47 -3.57 -17.64
CA PRO A 114 16.23 -3.72 -18.86
C PRO A 114 17.18 -4.90 -18.67
N ASP A 115 17.22 -5.83 -19.62
CA ASP A 115 18.09 -7.01 -19.64
C ASP A 115 19.62 -6.67 -19.66
N ASP A 116 20.00 -5.43 -19.38
CA ASP A 116 21.35 -4.93 -19.59
C ASP A 116 22.09 -4.71 -18.27
N LEU A 117 22.34 -5.76 -17.49
CA LEU A 117 23.48 -5.81 -16.56
C LEU A 117 23.91 -7.26 -16.26
N GLY A 118 24.74 -7.85 -17.13
CA GLY A 118 25.68 -8.92 -16.77
C GLY A 118 25.58 -10.22 -17.55
#